data_AF-A0A939AL44-F1
#
_entry.id   AF-A0A939AL44-F1
#
_cell.length_a   1.000
_cell.length_b   1.000
_cell.length_c   1.000
_cell.angle_alpha   90.00
_cell.angle_beta   90.00
_cell.angle_gamma   90.00
#
_symmetry.space_group_name_H-M   'P 1'
#
loop_
_entity.id
_entity.type
_entity.pdbx_description
1 polymer ?
#
loop_
_entity_poly.entity_id
_entity_poly.type
_entity_poly.pdbx_seq_one_letter_code
_entity_poly.pdbx_strand_id
1 'polypeptide(L)'
;MTLQLGSPVPDFELTDIHGKTHRLSDYRGRIVIVNFWSYECPHSERIDKAILAMFVQHMHRAADAVQVWQDDVSMLTIASNLNETAEAVKTVSEARRLPNVLMDANCRVANLFEAQTTPHVFVIDREGILRYRGAVDDVTFRQRTPSRFFLNEAVESLLAGQFPTLTESPAYGCTIVREI
;
A
#
# COMPACT_ATOMS: atom_id res chain seq x y z
N MET A 1 -11.74 0.71 -17.87
CA MET A 1 -10.42 0.43 -18.47
C MET A 1 -9.58 -0.16 -17.36
N THR A 2 -9.20 -1.43 -17.48
CA THR A 2 -8.55 -2.18 -16.40
C THR A 2 -7.10 -1.78 -16.28
N LEU A 3 -6.65 -1.49 -15.05
CA LEU A 3 -5.27 -1.13 -14.78
C LEU A 3 -4.34 -2.33 -15.04
N GLN A 4 -3.50 -2.22 -16.06
CA GLN A 4 -2.59 -3.29 -16.49
C GLN A 4 -1.21 -3.15 -15.85
N LEU A 5 -0.59 -4.29 -15.54
CA LEU A 5 0.83 -4.34 -15.19
C LEU A 5 1.68 -3.78 -16.34
N GLY A 6 2.74 -3.04 -15.98
CA GLY A 6 3.63 -2.40 -16.94
C GLY A 6 3.05 -1.17 -17.64
N SER A 7 1.85 -0.71 -17.26
CA SER A 7 1.21 0.48 -17.84
C SER A 7 1.24 1.68 -16.88
N PRO A 8 1.20 2.92 -17.40
CA PRO A 8 1.04 4.12 -16.58
C PRO A 8 -0.22 4.06 -15.75
N VAL A 9 -0.10 4.41 -14.46
CA VAL A 9 -1.24 4.56 -13.57
C VAL A 9 -1.88 5.93 -13.80
N PRO A 10 -3.19 6.01 -14.10
CA PRO A 10 -3.88 7.29 -14.20
C PRO A 10 -3.74 8.10 -12.92
N ASP A 11 -3.59 9.42 -13.07
CA ASP A 11 -3.48 10.30 -11.91
C ASP A 11 -4.78 10.29 -11.10
N PHE A 12 -4.66 10.45 -9.79
CA PHE A 12 -5.78 10.61 -8.88
C PHE A 12 -5.43 11.66 -7.83
N GLU A 13 -6.48 12.23 -7.24
CA GLU A 13 -6.37 13.20 -6.15
C GLU A 13 -7.29 12.76 -5.02
N LEU A 14 -6.75 12.70 -3.81
CA LEU A 14 -7.49 12.49 -2.57
C LEU A 14 -6.94 13.41 -1.47
N THR A 15 -7.77 13.66 -0.47
CA THR A 15 -7.38 14.41 0.74
C THR A 15 -7.09 13.43 1.87
N ASP A 16 -6.03 13.68 2.63
CA ASP A 16 -5.69 12.91 3.80
C ASP A 16 -6.52 13.29 5.04
N ILE A 17 -6.38 12.50 6.10
CA ILE A 17 -7.02 12.74 7.40
C ILE A 17 -6.62 14.05 8.10
N HIS A 18 -5.60 14.75 7.60
CA HIS A 18 -5.12 16.04 8.09
C HIS A 18 -5.52 17.21 7.17
N GLY A 19 -6.29 16.94 6.11
CA GLY A 19 -6.76 17.96 5.17
C GLY A 19 -5.75 18.30 4.07
N LYS A 20 -4.62 17.61 3.97
CA LYS A 20 -3.66 17.77 2.89
C LYS A 20 -4.12 17.01 1.65
N THR A 21 -4.13 17.68 0.51
CA THR A 21 -4.40 17.04 -0.78
C THR A 21 -3.14 16.38 -1.31
N HIS A 22 -3.29 15.17 -1.83
CA HIS A 22 -2.24 14.37 -2.44
C HIS A 22 -2.66 13.99 -3.87
N ARG A 23 -1.82 14.30 -4.85
CA ARG A 23 -1.94 13.78 -6.21
C ARG A 23 -0.90 12.70 -6.44
N LEU A 24 -1.23 11.64 -7.17
CA LEU A 24 -0.23 10.62 -7.53
C LEU A 24 0.93 11.23 -8.32
N SER A 25 0.65 12.22 -9.16
CA SER A 25 1.65 12.99 -9.90
C SER A 25 2.64 13.78 -9.02
N ASP A 26 2.27 14.15 -7.78
CA ASP A 26 3.18 14.83 -6.83
C ASP A 26 4.38 13.93 -6.42
N TYR A 27 4.28 12.63 -6.68
CA TYR A 27 5.27 11.62 -6.32
C TYR A 27 6.13 11.14 -7.48
N ARG A 28 6.07 11.79 -8.65
CA ARG A 28 6.96 11.45 -9.78
C ARG A 28 8.43 11.52 -9.35
N GLY A 29 9.23 10.57 -9.85
CA GLY A 29 10.62 10.38 -9.43
C GLY A 29 10.78 9.53 -8.18
N ARG A 30 9.70 9.13 -7.49
CA ARG A 30 9.71 8.23 -6.31
C ARG A 30 9.00 6.93 -6.62
N ILE A 31 9.33 5.87 -5.90
CA ILE A 31 8.54 4.63 -5.88
C ILE A 31 7.33 4.90 -4.98
N VAL A 32 6.13 4.56 -5.45
CA VAL A 32 4.88 4.77 -4.70
C VAL A 32 4.21 3.44 -4.39
N ILE A 33 3.96 3.20 -3.11
CA ILE A 33 3.15 2.10 -2.62
C ILE A 33 1.74 2.65 -2.37
N VAL A 34 0.76 2.15 -3.11
CA VAL A 34 -0.66 2.39 -2.84
C VAL A 34 -1.21 1.18 -2.10
N ASN A 35 -1.71 1.38 -0.89
CA ASN A 35 -2.25 0.32 -0.04
C ASN A 35 -3.73 0.58 0.26
N PHE A 36 -4.63 -0.23 -0.28
CA PHE A 36 -6.04 -0.18 0.11
C PHE A 36 -6.21 -0.83 1.47
N TRP A 37 -6.79 -0.09 2.41
CA TRP A 37 -6.73 -0.40 3.83
C TRP A 37 -8.08 -0.16 4.51
N SER A 38 -8.31 -0.89 5.61
CA SER A 38 -9.47 -0.76 6.49
C SER A 38 -9.01 -0.87 7.94
N TYR A 39 -9.56 -0.03 8.81
CA TYR A 39 -9.21 -0.09 10.24
C TYR A 39 -9.86 -1.29 10.93
N GLU A 40 -11.00 -1.77 10.41
CA GLU A 40 -11.76 -2.92 10.90
C GLU A 40 -11.16 -4.26 10.45
N CYS A 41 -10.32 -4.25 9.41
CA CYS A 41 -9.72 -5.47 8.89
C CYS A 41 -8.55 -5.98 9.77
N PRO A 42 -8.61 -7.21 10.31
CA PRO A 42 -7.50 -7.78 11.08
C PRO A 42 -6.25 -8.05 10.22
N HIS A 43 -6.41 -8.26 8.91
CA HIS A 43 -5.27 -8.39 7.99
C HIS A 43 -4.55 -7.05 7.81
N SER A 44 -5.30 -5.95 7.70
CA SER A 44 -4.72 -4.61 7.67
C SER A 44 -4.01 -4.28 8.97
N GLU A 45 -4.60 -4.55 10.14
CA GLU A 45 -3.93 -4.32 11.43
C GLU A 45 -2.60 -5.10 11.56
N ARG A 46 -2.57 -6.35 11.09
CA ARG A 46 -1.34 -7.16 11.06
C ARG A 46 -0.27 -6.50 10.18
N ILE A 47 -0.68 -6.03 9.01
CA ILE A 47 0.22 -5.39 8.04
C ILE A 47 0.68 -4.02 8.53
N ASP A 48 -0.15 -3.25 9.23
CA ASP A 48 0.24 -1.96 9.83
C ASP A 48 1.49 -2.12 10.71
N LYS A 49 1.52 -3.17 11.55
CA LYS A 49 2.66 -3.50 12.42
C LYS A 49 3.89 -3.91 11.61
N ALA A 50 3.71 -4.68 10.55
CA ALA A 50 4.80 -5.15 9.69
C ALA A 50 5.40 -3.99 8.87
N ILE A 51 4.56 -3.17 8.24
CA ILE A 51 4.96 -2.01 7.45
C ILE A 51 5.66 -0.98 8.33
N LEU A 52 5.13 -0.66 9.51
CA LEU A 52 5.84 0.21 10.46
C LEU A 52 7.21 -0.37 10.82
N ALA A 53 7.30 -1.69 11.04
CA ALA A 53 8.59 -2.32 11.28
C ALA A 53 9.52 -2.23 10.05
N MET A 54 9.01 -2.30 8.83
CA MET A 54 9.83 -2.05 7.63
C MET A 54 10.28 -0.60 7.55
N PHE A 55 9.44 0.38 7.90
CA PHE A 55 9.84 1.79 7.94
C PHE A 55 10.75 2.14 9.14
N VAL A 56 10.69 1.40 10.26
CA VAL A 56 11.36 1.75 11.54
C VAL A 56 12.53 0.80 11.91
N GLN A 57 12.45 -0.50 11.66
CA GLN A 57 13.44 -1.52 12.11
C GLN A 57 14.64 -1.67 11.18
N HIS A 58 15.24 -0.57 10.76
CA HIS A 58 16.56 -0.56 10.13
C HIS A 58 17.70 -0.16 11.09
N MET A 59 17.51 -0.30 12.41
CA MET A 59 18.57 -0.03 13.40
C MET A 59 19.39 -1.25 13.85
N HIS A 60 18.95 -2.52 13.66
CA HIS A 60 19.61 -3.65 14.36
C HIS A 60 19.72 -5.01 13.64
N ARG A 61 19.79 -5.10 12.30
CA ARG A 61 20.15 -6.37 11.64
C ARG A 61 21.36 -6.25 10.71
N ALA A 62 22.50 -6.68 11.27
CA ALA A 62 23.71 -7.24 10.68
C ALA A 62 24.08 -6.89 9.22
N ALA A 63 25.16 -6.10 9.12
CA ALA A 63 26.31 -6.19 8.21
C ALA A 63 26.16 -6.15 6.68
N ASP A 64 25.06 -6.59 6.07
CA ASP A 64 24.93 -6.61 4.61
C ASP A 64 23.60 -5.98 4.17
N ALA A 65 23.67 -4.67 3.94
CA ALA A 65 22.74 -3.80 3.21
C ALA A 65 21.23 -4.12 3.32
N VAL A 66 20.56 -3.46 4.27
CA VAL A 66 19.14 -3.14 4.09
C VAL A 66 19.06 -1.65 3.80
N GLN A 67 18.92 -1.32 2.52
CA GLN A 67 18.76 0.05 2.05
C GLN A 67 17.43 0.57 2.61
N VAL A 68 17.51 1.67 3.35
CA VAL A 68 16.34 2.30 3.96
C VAL A 68 15.36 2.70 2.84
N TRP A 69 14.05 2.44 3.03
CA TRP A 69 13.00 3.13 2.28
C TRP A 69 13.00 4.61 2.69
N GLN A 70 14.01 5.37 2.25
CA GLN A 70 14.21 6.79 2.56
C GLN A 70 13.22 7.64 1.75
N ASP A 71 13.62 8.88 1.44
CA ASP A 71 12.97 9.80 0.54
C ASP A 71 12.68 9.24 -0.88
N ASP A 72 13.14 8.04 -1.21
CA ASP A 72 12.86 7.40 -2.50
C ASP A 72 11.52 6.65 -2.56
N VAL A 73 10.93 6.28 -1.42
CA VAL A 73 9.69 5.52 -1.35
C VAL A 73 8.60 6.33 -0.66
N SER A 74 7.40 6.35 -1.22
CA SER A 74 6.21 6.97 -0.63
C SER A 74 5.12 5.94 -0.44
N MET A 75 4.49 5.95 0.73
CA MET A 75 3.29 5.14 0.96
C MET A 75 2.06 6.03 1.00
N LEU A 76 1.03 5.63 0.25
CA LEU A 76 -0.31 6.19 0.22
C LEU A 76 -1.28 5.10 0.70
N THR A 77 -1.76 5.24 1.93
CA THR A 77 -2.75 4.33 2.50
C THR A 77 -4.14 4.87 2.16
N ILE A 78 -4.98 4.09 1.49
CA ILE A 78 -6.28 4.55 1.01
C ILE A 78 -7.39 3.85 1.78
N ALA A 79 -8.20 4.63 2.50
CA ALA A 79 -9.42 4.18 3.15
C ALA A 79 -10.60 4.34 2.17
N SER A 80 -11.11 3.23 1.65
CA SER A 80 -12.19 3.20 0.65
C SER A 80 -13.47 2.49 1.13
N ASN A 81 -13.49 1.99 2.36
CA ASN A 81 -14.68 1.30 2.90
C ASN A 81 -15.77 2.32 3.24
N LEU A 82 -16.94 2.19 2.62
CA LEU A 82 -18.03 3.13 2.87
C LEU A 82 -18.59 3.05 4.30
N ASN A 83 -18.49 1.88 4.94
CA ASN A 83 -19.02 1.64 6.27
C ASN A 83 -18.14 2.21 7.40
N GLU A 84 -17.01 2.82 7.04
CA GLU A 84 -16.04 3.40 7.95
C GLU A 84 -16.20 4.94 7.99
N THR A 85 -16.32 5.52 9.20
CA THR A 85 -16.41 6.98 9.32
C THR A 85 -15.03 7.63 9.24
N ALA A 86 -14.96 8.84 8.68
CA ALA A 86 -13.69 9.59 8.60
C ALA A 86 -13.06 9.83 9.98
N GLU A 87 -13.88 10.04 11.02
CA GLU A 87 -13.42 10.22 12.40
C GLU A 87 -12.78 8.94 12.97
N ALA A 88 -13.39 7.78 12.73
CA ALA A 88 -12.84 6.49 13.17
C ALA A 88 -11.54 6.17 12.42
N VAL A 89 -11.53 6.37 11.09
CA VAL A 89 -10.32 6.20 10.25
C VAL A 89 -9.18 7.07 10.79
N LYS A 90 -9.43 8.36 11.05
CA LYS A 90 -8.44 9.27 11.62
C LYS A 90 -7.94 8.80 12.99
N THR A 91 -8.86 8.48 13.91
CA THR A 91 -8.51 8.05 15.27
C THR A 91 -7.62 6.82 15.27
N VAL A 92 -7.98 5.79 14.49
CA VAL A 92 -7.23 4.53 14.45
C VAL A 92 -5.91 4.68 13.71
N SER A 93 -5.88 5.42 12.60
CA SER A 93 -4.63 5.65 11.86
C SER A 93 -3.60 6.45 12.65
N GLU A 94 -4.03 7.48 13.40
CA GLU A 94 -3.15 8.23 14.32
C GLU A 94 -2.64 7.31 15.46
N ALA A 95 -3.52 6.49 16.06
CA ALA A 95 -3.13 5.54 17.09
C ALA A 95 -2.12 4.49 16.59
N ARG A 96 -2.27 4.04 15.33
CA ARG A 96 -1.37 3.10 14.65
C ARG A 96 -0.16 3.79 14.00
N ARG A 97 -0.09 5.13 14.03
CA ARG A 97 0.97 5.97 13.43
C ARG A 97 1.20 5.69 11.94
N LEU A 98 0.11 5.49 11.20
CA LEU A 98 0.17 5.25 9.76
C LEU A 98 0.47 6.57 9.02
N PRO A 99 1.43 6.60 8.09
CA PRO A 99 1.68 7.78 7.27
C PRO A 99 0.66 7.87 6.12
N ASN A 100 0.29 9.10 5.76
CA ASN A 100 -0.53 9.46 4.60
C ASN A 100 -1.76 8.55 4.42
N VAL A 101 -2.74 8.66 5.31
CA VAL A 101 -4.03 7.99 5.15
C VAL A 101 -4.99 8.90 4.40
N LEU A 102 -5.30 8.53 3.16
CA LEU A 102 -6.11 9.25 2.18
C LEU A 102 -7.53 8.70 2.19
N MET A 103 -8.52 9.59 2.13
CA MET A 103 -9.94 9.24 2.17
C MET A 103 -10.52 9.10 0.75
N ASP A 104 -10.95 7.91 0.37
CA ASP A 104 -11.64 7.63 -0.90
C ASP A 104 -13.13 7.35 -0.68
N ALA A 105 -13.84 8.39 -0.23
CA ALA A 105 -15.23 8.31 0.25
C ALA A 105 -16.26 7.80 -0.77
N ASN A 106 -15.91 7.75 -2.07
CA ASN A 106 -16.80 7.29 -3.15
C ASN A 106 -16.24 6.05 -3.87
N CYS A 107 -15.23 5.38 -3.29
CA CYS A 107 -14.52 4.24 -3.88
C CYS A 107 -13.95 4.51 -5.29
N ARG A 108 -13.73 5.77 -5.67
CA ARG A 108 -13.32 6.13 -7.04
C ARG A 108 -11.92 5.59 -7.32
N VAL A 109 -11.02 5.70 -6.36
CA VAL A 109 -9.64 5.22 -6.51
C VAL A 109 -9.58 3.71 -6.33
N ALA A 110 -10.38 3.12 -5.42
CA ALA A 110 -10.53 1.66 -5.34
C ALA A 110 -11.04 1.05 -6.67
N ASN A 111 -11.98 1.73 -7.33
CA ASN A 111 -12.47 1.32 -8.65
C ASN A 111 -11.40 1.46 -9.74
N LEU A 112 -10.62 2.56 -9.73
CA LEU A 112 -9.53 2.79 -10.66
C LEU A 112 -8.47 1.68 -10.63
N PHE A 113 -8.10 1.25 -9.42
CA PHE A 113 -7.11 0.19 -9.20
C PHE A 113 -7.72 -1.22 -9.26
N GLU A 114 -9.04 -1.33 -9.41
CA GLU A 114 -9.78 -2.58 -9.26
C GLU A 114 -9.45 -3.32 -7.96
N ALA A 115 -9.21 -2.57 -6.88
CA ALA A 115 -8.85 -3.12 -5.58
C ALA A 115 -10.04 -3.88 -4.96
N GLN A 116 -9.78 -5.09 -4.48
CA GLN A 116 -10.83 -6.01 -4.03
C GLN A 116 -10.83 -6.23 -2.51
N THR A 117 -9.65 -6.19 -1.88
CA THR A 117 -9.45 -6.58 -0.48
C THR A 117 -8.67 -5.52 0.29
N THR A 118 -8.70 -5.63 1.61
CA THR A 118 -7.89 -4.88 2.55
C THR A 118 -7.06 -5.88 3.38
N PRO A 119 -5.72 -5.82 3.35
CA PRO A 119 -4.91 -4.98 2.48
C PRO A 119 -4.92 -5.46 1.01
N HIS A 120 -4.67 -4.54 0.09
CA HIS A 120 -4.30 -4.83 -1.29
C HIS A 120 -3.32 -3.75 -1.74
N VAL A 121 -2.10 -4.16 -2.09
CA VAL A 121 -1.01 -3.24 -2.40
C VAL A 121 -0.69 -3.19 -3.88
N PHE A 122 -0.28 -2.01 -4.33
CA PHE A 122 0.15 -1.71 -5.69
C PHE A 122 1.46 -0.92 -5.60
N VAL A 123 2.49 -1.34 -6.33
CA VAL A 123 3.78 -0.65 -6.38
C VAL A 123 3.96 -0.02 -7.75
N ILE A 124 4.20 1.28 -7.73
CA ILE A 124 4.36 2.14 -8.89
C ILE A 124 5.80 2.65 -8.89
N ASP A 125 6.47 2.58 -10.03
CA ASP A 125 7.84 3.06 -10.13
C ASP A 125 7.95 4.59 -10.29
N ARG A 126 9.19 5.07 -10.40
CA ARG A 126 9.53 6.49 -10.54
C ARG A 126 8.92 7.17 -11.77
N GLU A 127 8.59 6.39 -12.80
CA GLU A 127 7.97 6.87 -14.04
C GLU A 127 6.44 6.89 -13.95
N GLY A 128 5.86 6.36 -12.86
CA GLY A 128 4.41 6.26 -12.70
C GLY A 128 3.82 4.98 -13.30
N ILE A 129 4.64 3.95 -13.52
CA ILE A 129 4.21 2.68 -14.12
C ILE A 129 3.92 1.65 -13.03
N LEU A 130 2.81 0.90 -13.16
CA LEU A 130 2.48 -0.19 -12.24
C LEU A 130 3.45 -1.36 -12.44
N ARG A 131 4.19 -1.74 -11.39
CA ARG A 131 5.17 -2.84 -11.42
C ARG A 131 4.78 -4.04 -10.57
N TYR A 132 3.95 -3.84 -9.54
CA TYR A 132 3.44 -4.92 -8.72
C TYR A 132 2.00 -4.67 -8.27
N ARG A 133 1.19 -5.72 -8.17
CA ARG A 133 -0.11 -5.71 -7.48
C ARG A 133 -0.34 -7.00 -6.71
N GLY A 134 -0.93 -6.92 -5.52
CA GLY A 134 -1.34 -8.12 -4.78
C GLY A 134 -1.23 -7.99 -3.26
N ALA A 135 -0.80 -9.07 -2.62
CA ALA A 135 -0.58 -9.14 -1.18
C ALA A 135 0.75 -8.49 -0.74
N VAL A 136 0.89 -8.23 0.56
CA VAL A 136 2.15 -7.76 1.16
C VAL A 136 3.14 -8.91 1.36
N ASP A 137 2.63 -10.06 1.80
CA ASP A 137 3.38 -11.28 2.13
C ASP A 137 2.56 -12.53 1.75
N ASP A 138 3.14 -13.70 1.98
CA ASP A 138 2.55 -15.00 1.69
C ASP A 138 1.63 -15.55 2.81
N VAL A 139 1.18 -14.69 3.72
CA VAL A 139 0.29 -15.10 4.81
C VAL A 139 -1.12 -15.38 4.29
N THR A 140 -1.65 -16.54 4.64
CA THR A 140 -3.00 -17.00 4.32
C THR A 140 -3.63 -17.69 5.53
N PHE A 141 -4.85 -18.20 5.39
CA PHE A 141 -5.45 -19.02 6.45
C PHE A 141 -4.66 -20.31 6.77
N ARG A 142 -3.94 -20.86 5.78
CA ARG A 142 -3.11 -22.07 5.93
C ARG A 142 -1.69 -21.77 6.40
N GLN A 143 -1.22 -20.55 6.18
CA GLN A 143 0.12 -20.10 6.55
C GLN A 143 0.01 -18.78 7.32
N ARG A 144 0.06 -18.86 8.65
CA ARG A 144 -0.15 -17.71 9.53
C ARG A 144 1.11 -16.89 9.81
N THR A 145 2.27 -17.42 9.44
CA THR A 145 3.57 -16.78 9.62
C THR A 145 4.15 -16.46 8.24
N PRO A 146 4.58 -15.22 7.99
CA PRO A 146 5.18 -14.86 6.71
C PRO A 146 6.50 -15.60 6.52
N SER A 147 6.69 -16.21 5.36
CA SER A 147 7.97 -16.77 4.92
C SER A 147 8.61 -15.93 3.82
N ARG A 148 7.80 -15.13 3.11
CA ARG A 148 8.22 -14.28 2.01
C ARG A 148 7.44 -12.97 2.00
N PHE A 149 8.13 -11.85 1.74
CA PHE A 149 7.54 -10.51 1.70
C PHE A 149 7.55 -9.95 0.27
N PHE A 150 6.47 -10.18 -0.46
CA PHE A 150 6.35 -9.78 -1.87
C PHE A 150 6.48 -8.26 -2.07
N LEU A 151 5.87 -7.47 -1.17
CA LEU A 151 6.00 -6.01 -1.22
C LEU A 151 7.45 -5.58 -1.07
N ASN A 152 8.19 -6.20 -0.14
CA ASN A 152 9.61 -5.90 0.07
C ASN A 152 10.42 -6.17 -1.19
N GLU A 153 10.27 -7.38 -1.75
CA GLU A 153 11.00 -7.77 -2.96
C GLU A 153 10.72 -6.84 -4.15
N ALA A 154 9.46 -6.43 -4.33
CA ALA A 154 9.10 -5.51 -5.41
C ALA A 154 9.73 -4.13 -5.23
N VAL A 155 9.70 -3.57 -4.02
CA VAL A 155 10.28 -2.25 -3.74
C VAL A 155 11.80 -2.29 -3.83
N GLU A 156 12.45 -3.30 -3.24
CA GLU A 156 13.91 -3.45 -3.28
C GLU A 156 14.44 -3.64 -4.70
N SER A 157 13.72 -4.40 -5.55
CA SER A 157 14.09 -4.55 -6.96
C SER A 157 14.12 -3.18 -7.66
N LEU A 158 13.09 -2.37 -7.45
CA LEU A 158 13.00 -1.04 -8.07
C LEU A 158 14.03 -0.06 -7.51
N LEU A 159 14.34 -0.13 -6.21
CA LEU A 159 15.42 0.64 -5.60
C LEU A 159 16.78 0.26 -6.19
N ALA A 160 16.99 -1.01 -6.53
CA ALA A 160 18.19 -1.51 -7.20
C ALA A 160 18.23 -1.22 -8.72
N GLY A 161 17.22 -0.53 -9.26
CA GLY A 161 17.13 -0.25 -10.71
C GLY A 161 16.74 -1.47 -11.55
N GLN A 162 16.15 -2.49 -10.94
CA GLN A 162 15.68 -3.72 -11.56
C GLN A 162 14.15 -3.81 -11.56
N PHE A 163 13.59 -4.64 -12.42
CA PHE A 163 12.15 -4.94 -12.36
C PHE A 163 11.87 -6.09 -11.40
N PRO A 164 10.77 -6.03 -10.62
CA PRO A 164 10.35 -7.14 -9.76
C PRO A 164 10.18 -8.42 -10.57
N THR A 165 10.72 -9.53 -10.07
CA THR A 165 10.52 -10.85 -10.68
C THR A 165 9.10 -11.36 -10.48
N LEU A 166 8.51 -11.07 -9.32
CA LEU A 166 7.09 -11.29 -9.03
C LEU A 166 6.34 -9.97 -9.18
N THR A 167 5.49 -9.87 -10.20
CA THR A 167 4.70 -8.67 -10.50
C THR A 167 3.24 -8.78 -10.06
N GLU A 168 2.78 -9.97 -9.73
CA GLU A 168 1.40 -10.22 -9.28
C GLU A 168 1.35 -11.31 -8.22
N SER A 169 0.49 -11.11 -7.21
CA SER A 169 0.10 -12.17 -6.28
C SER A 169 -1.39 -12.04 -5.92
N PRO A 170 -2.05 -13.13 -5.50
CA PRO A 170 -3.39 -13.03 -4.96
C PRO A 170 -3.40 -12.17 -3.70
N ALA A 171 -4.20 -11.11 -3.68
CA ALA A 171 -4.44 -10.34 -2.45
C ALA A 171 -5.36 -11.14 -1.50
N TYR A 172 -5.03 -11.15 -0.21
CA TYR A 172 -5.79 -11.88 0.80
C TYR A 172 -6.15 -10.94 1.96
N GLY A 173 -7.45 -10.81 2.23
CA GLY A 173 -7.94 -9.86 3.22
C GLY A 173 -9.46 -9.76 3.25
N CYS A 174 -9.97 -8.75 3.97
CA CYS A 174 -11.40 -8.45 3.99
C CYS A 174 -11.81 -7.74 2.70
N THR A 175 -12.98 -8.07 2.14
CA THR A 175 -13.51 -7.39 0.95
C THR A 175 -13.73 -5.91 1.21
N ILE A 176 -13.41 -5.06 0.24
CA ILE A 176 -13.73 -3.62 0.30
C ILE A 176 -15.25 -3.43 0.22
N VAL A 177 -15.82 -2.69 1.17
CA VAL A 177 -17.25 -2.38 1.22
C VAL A 177 -17.54 -1.19 0.32
N ARG A 178 -18.20 -1.44 -0.83
CA ARG A 178 -18.50 -0.42 -1.86
C ARG A 178 -19.96 0.05 -1.87
N GLU A 179 -20.83 -0.59 -1.10
CA GLU A 179 -22.27 -0.32 -1.04
C GLU A 179 -22.75 -0.60 0.41
N ILE A 180 -23.73 0.17 0.89
CA ILE A 180 -24.38 0.05 2.21
C ILE A 180 -25.89 0.08 2.03
#